data_AF-A0A1M8A4A3-F1
#
_entry.id   AF-A0A1M8A4A3-F1
#
_cell.length_a   1.000
_cell.length_b   1.000
_cell.length_c   1.000
_cell.angle_alpha   90.00
_cell.angle_beta   90.00
_cell.angle_gamma   90.00
#
_symmetry.space_group_name_H-M   'P 1'
#
loop_
_entity.id
_entity.type
_entity.pdbx_description
1 polymer ?
#
loop_
_entity_poly.entity_id
_entity_poly.type
_entity_poly.pdbx_seq_one_letter_code
_entity_poly.pdbx_strand_id
1 'polypeptide(L)'
;MYSLHGPALPRGNFIETAPLLRRLSTHVMLALTELEDSLDTLLKVMASAIAYTSRKASHKQVNPQVPLTTLGNAEGLAPDAMEASRDELIADLITQAKDLQRRIQELPSTDQSDEAQIEALADLERDLHEANQDYKQALSETGTKSILTKDRLSRQLDDTLARLCSERQEARSALDAPGKFPVT
;
A
#
# COMPACT_ATOMS: atom_id res chain seq x y z
N MET A 1 -9.33 -0.53 48.38
CA MET A 1 -10.08 -1.06 47.22
C MET A 1 -10.80 0.10 46.55
N TYR A 2 -10.27 0.63 45.46
CA TYR A 2 -11.01 1.52 44.56
C TYR A 2 -10.71 1.07 43.13
N SER A 3 -11.71 0.47 42.50
CA SER A 3 -11.66 -0.03 41.13
C SER A 3 -11.43 1.12 40.16
N LEU A 4 -10.28 1.12 39.51
CA LEU A 4 -9.99 1.90 38.31
C LEU A 4 -10.79 1.31 37.13
N HIS A 5 -12.06 1.67 37.02
CA HIS A 5 -12.82 1.54 35.77
C HIS A 5 -12.78 2.89 35.06
N GLY A 6 -11.74 3.08 34.24
CA GLY A 6 -11.76 4.14 33.22
C GLY A 6 -12.78 3.77 32.14
N PRO A 7 -13.52 4.75 31.57
CA PRO A 7 -14.48 4.46 30.52
C PRO A 7 -13.75 3.90 29.30
N ALA A 8 -14.18 2.72 28.86
CA ALA A 8 -13.68 2.07 27.67
C ALA A 8 -13.89 2.99 26.47
N LEU A 9 -12.79 3.34 25.79
CA LEU A 9 -12.83 3.98 24.48
C LEU A 9 -13.67 3.09 23.54
N PRO A 10 -14.57 3.67 22.73
CA PRO A 10 -15.28 2.90 21.72
C PRO A 10 -14.23 2.34 20.75
N ARG A 11 -14.13 1.01 20.71
CA ARG A 11 -13.44 0.27 19.66
C ARG A 11 -14.29 0.38 18.38
N GLY A 12 -14.38 1.58 17.82
CA GLY A 12 -14.80 1.77 16.44
C GLY A 12 -13.60 1.49 15.54
N ASN A 13 -13.80 0.73 14.48
CA ASN A 13 -12.83 0.42 13.41
C ASN A 13 -12.36 1.71 12.68
N PHE A 14 -11.71 2.61 13.38
CA PHE A 14 -11.25 3.89 12.88
C PHE A 14 -9.74 3.80 12.68
N ILE A 15 -9.28 4.36 11.55
CA ILE A 15 -7.92 4.24 10.97
C ILE A 15 -7.72 2.96 10.12
N GLU A 16 -8.53 2.74 9.09
CA GLU A 16 -8.08 1.87 7.99
C GLU A 16 -8.55 2.29 6.58
N THR A 17 -9.37 3.33 6.41
CA THR A 17 -9.93 3.66 5.10
C THR A 17 -8.95 4.39 4.16
N ALA A 18 -8.16 5.33 4.67
CA ALA A 18 -7.16 6.07 3.88
C ALA A 18 -6.05 5.17 3.23
N PRO A 19 -5.44 4.19 3.93
CA PRO A 19 -4.48 3.30 3.29
C PRO A 19 -5.14 2.32 2.30
N LEU A 20 -6.41 1.98 2.46
CA LEU A 20 -7.12 1.08 1.56
C LEU A 20 -7.41 1.71 0.20
N LEU A 21 -7.79 2.98 0.14
CA LEU A 21 -8.01 3.69 -1.15
C LEU A 21 -6.72 3.87 -1.92
N ARG A 22 -5.62 4.21 -1.23
CA ARG A 22 -4.31 4.26 -1.85
C ARG A 22 -3.90 2.90 -2.40
N ARG A 23 -4.13 1.83 -1.64
CA ARG A 23 -3.87 0.44 -2.06
C ARG A 23 -4.71 0.05 -3.26
N LEU A 24 -6.01 0.36 -3.27
CA LEU A 24 -6.92 0.07 -4.37
C LEU A 24 -6.48 0.79 -5.64
N SER A 25 -6.21 2.10 -5.56
CA SER A 25 -5.73 2.91 -6.69
C SER A 25 -4.39 2.41 -7.22
N THR A 26 -3.42 2.09 -6.34
CA THR A 26 -2.16 1.48 -6.77
C THR A 26 -2.36 0.10 -7.38
N HIS A 27 -3.30 -0.70 -6.88
CA HIS A 27 -3.54 -2.04 -7.38
C HIS A 27 -4.16 -2.02 -8.78
N VAL A 28 -5.13 -1.12 -9.01
CA VAL A 28 -5.72 -0.90 -10.34
C VAL A 28 -4.66 -0.42 -11.33
N MET A 29 -3.85 0.58 -10.94
CA MET A 29 -2.81 1.13 -11.81
C MET A 29 -1.74 0.08 -12.14
N LEU A 30 -1.31 -0.71 -11.16
CA LEU A 30 -0.36 -1.80 -11.37
C LEU A 30 -0.93 -2.89 -12.27
N ALA A 31 -2.19 -3.30 -12.07
CA ALA A 31 -2.83 -4.33 -12.87
C ALA A 31 -2.98 -3.90 -14.34
N LEU A 32 -3.31 -2.62 -14.58
CA LEU A 32 -3.39 -2.08 -15.94
C LEU A 32 -2.00 -2.04 -16.61
N THR A 33 -0.97 -1.54 -15.93
CA THR A 33 0.40 -1.53 -16.47
C THR A 33 0.89 -2.94 -16.77
N GLU A 34 0.62 -3.91 -15.90
CA GLU A 34 1.02 -5.29 -16.11
C GLU A 34 0.28 -5.94 -17.29
N LEU A 35 -0.98 -5.57 -17.52
CA LEU A 35 -1.74 -5.99 -18.70
C LEU A 35 -1.13 -5.38 -19.98
N GLU A 36 -0.81 -4.10 -19.98
CA GLU A 36 -0.16 -3.41 -21.11
C GLU A 36 1.19 -4.06 -21.46
N ASP A 37 2.04 -4.31 -20.46
CA ASP A 37 3.31 -5.01 -20.64
C ASP A 37 3.13 -6.42 -21.23
N SER A 38 2.10 -7.13 -20.79
CA SER A 38 1.78 -8.47 -21.31
C SER A 38 1.31 -8.43 -22.77
N LEU A 39 0.52 -7.43 -23.15
CA LEU A 39 0.06 -7.23 -24.53
C LEU A 39 1.23 -6.89 -25.45
N ASP A 40 2.10 -5.98 -25.02
CA ASP A 40 3.31 -5.62 -25.76
C ASP A 40 4.24 -6.81 -25.97
N THR A 41 4.38 -7.65 -24.94
CA THR A 41 5.18 -8.88 -25.02
C THR A 41 4.58 -9.84 -26.02
N LEU A 42 3.26 -10.08 -25.97
CA LEU A 42 2.57 -10.95 -26.92
C LEU A 42 2.76 -10.46 -28.36
N LEU A 43 2.60 -9.16 -28.63
CA LEU A 43 2.79 -8.58 -29.95
C LEU A 43 4.25 -8.72 -30.45
N LYS A 44 5.24 -8.51 -29.58
CA LYS A 44 6.67 -8.71 -29.91
C LYS A 44 6.98 -10.17 -30.23
N VAL A 45 6.40 -11.11 -29.48
CA VAL A 45 6.57 -12.55 -29.72
C VAL A 45 5.90 -12.95 -31.04
N MET A 46 4.69 -12.49 -31.32
CA MET A 46 4.01 -12.71 -32.61
C MET A 46 4.82 -12.19 -33.79
N ALA A 47 5.32 -10.95 -33.71
CA ALA A 47 6.16 -10.36 -34.76
C ALA A 47 7.45 -11.16 -34.96
N SER A 48 8.07 -11.60 -33.87
CA SER A 48 9.30 -12.41 -33.91
C SER A 48 9.04 -13.80 -34.48
N ALA A 49 7.91 -14.43 -34.15
CA ALA A 49 7.50 -15.73 -34.69
C ALA A 49 7.25 -15.65 -36.21
N ILE A 50 6.59 -14.60 -36.69
CA ILE A 50 6.40 -14.36 -38.13
C ILE A 50 7.74 -14.14 -38.83
N ALA A 51 8.62 -13.31 -38.25
CA ALA A 51 9.94 -13.07 -38.81
C ALA A 51 10.81 -14.33 -38.86
N TYR A 52 10.79 -15.14 -37.79
CA TYR A 52 11.50 -16.40 -37.70
C TYR A 52 11.00 -17.40 -38.74
N THR A 53 9.69 -17.63 -38.79
CA THR A 53 9.07 -18.57 -39.73
C THR A 53 9.29 -18.15 -41.18
N SER A 54 9.20 -16.86 -41.49
CA SER A 54 9.49 -16.32 -42.83
C SER A 54 10.96 -16.55 -43.24
N ARG A 55 11.91 -16.31 -42.32
CA ARG A 55 13.35 -16.49 -42.61
C ARG A 55 13.79 -17.95 -42.69
N LYS A 56 13.14 -18.85 -41.95
CA LYS A 56 13.51 -20.27 -41.85
C LYS A 56 12.66 -21.22 -42.71
N ALA A 57 11.66 -20.69 -43.41
CA ALA A 57 10.87 -21.47 -44.34
C ALA A 57 11.74 -22.05 -45.47
N SER A 58 11.75 -23.38 -45.58
CA SER A 58 12.37 -24.06 -46.72
C SER A 58 11.54 -23.81 -47.99
N HIS A 59 12.20 -23.41 -49.07
CA HIS A 59 11.54 -23.26 -50.37
C HIS A 59 11.53 -24.60 -51.12
N LYS A 60 10.36 -25.01 -51.62
CA LYS A 60 10.21 -26.20 -52.47
C LYS A 60 10.11 -25.76 -53.93
N GLN A 61 11.00 -26.27 -54.77
CA GLN A 61 10.93 -26.02 -56.21
C GLN A 61 9.70 -26.74 -56.79
N VAL A 62 8.80 -25.96 -57.40
CA VAL A 62 7.55 -26.48 -57.98
C VAL A 62 7.70 -26.70 -59.49
N ASN A 63 8.57 -25.92 -60.15
CA ASN A 63 8.88 -26.04 -61.58
C ASN A 63 10.40 -26.23 -61.77
N PRO A 64 10.86 -27.35 -62.36
CA PRO A 64 12.27 -27.62 -62.61
C PRO A 64 12.95 -26.63 -63.57
N GLN A 65 12.18 -25.99 -64.46
CA GLN A 65 12.70 -25.07 -65.47
C GLN A 65 12.99 -23.68 -64.93
N VAL A 66 12.51 -23.35 -63.73
CA VAL A 66 12.77 -22.06 -63.08
C VAL A 66 13.77 -22.30 -61.94
N PRO A 67 15.00 -21.75 -62.02
CA PRO A 67 15.97 -21.90 -60.95
C PRO A 67 15.48 -21.22 -59.67
N LEU A 68 15.62 -21.91 -58.54
CA LEU A 68 15.24 -21.40 -57.24
C LEU A 68 16.34 -20.47 -56.70
N THR A 69 16.05 -19.17 -56.60
CA THR A 69 16.95 -18.19 -55.99
C THR A 69 16.61 -18.03 -54.50
N THR A 70 17.49 -18.50 -53.62
CA THR A 70 17.40 -18.23 -52.18
C THR A 70 18.17 -16.95 -51.84
N LEU A 71 17.56 -16.00 -51.15
CA LEU A 71 18.24 -14.77 -50.70
C LEU A 71 19.13 -15.06 -49.48
N GLY A 72 20.44 -14.93 -49.63
CA GLY A 72 21.43 -14.99 -48.53
C GLY A 72 21.74 -16.40 -47.99
N ASN A 73 22.39 -16.46 -46.82
CA ASN A 73 22.73 -17.71 -46.09
C ASN A 73 21.49 -18.31 -45.36
N ALA A 74 20.31 -18.21 -45.96
CA ALA A 74 19.08 -18.75 -45.40
C ALA A 74 19.08 -20.28 -45.55
N GLU A 75 19.79 -20.97 -44.66
CA GLU A 75 19.58 -22.39 -44.44
C GLU A 75 18.17 -22.56 -43.87
N GLY A 76 17.23 -22.86 -44.77
CA GLY A 76 15.89 -23.30 -44.41
C GLY A 76 15.99 -24.55 -43.53
N LEU A 77 15.15 -24.62 -42.51
CA LEU A 77 15.13 -25.78 -41.62
C LEU A 77 14.60 -27.00 -42.37
N ALA A 78 15.03 -28.18 -41.92
CA ALA A 78 14.37 -29.42 -42.33
C ALA A 78 12.88 -29.35 -41.94
N PRO A 79 11.96 -29.93 -42.75
CA PRO A 79 10.52 -29.85 -42.50
C PRO A 79 10.12 -30.24 -41.07
N ASP A 80 10.67 -31.35 -40.58
CA ASP A 80 10.38 -31.87 -39.24
C ASP A 80 10.83 -30.91 -38.12
N ALA A 81 12.01 -30.27 -38.29
CA ALA A 81 12.52 -29.29 -37.34
C ALA A 81 11.67 -28.00 -37.38
N MET A 82 11.21 -27.59 -38.56
CA MET A 82 10.34 -26.44 -38.72
C MET A 82 8.95 -26.66 -38.12
N GLU A 83 8.42 -27.87 -38.23
CA GLU A 83 7.13 -28.26 -37.63
C GLU A 83 7.21 -28.26 -36.11
N ALA A 84 8.26 -28.88 -35.54
CA ALA A 84 8.51 -28.83 -34.10
C ALA A 84 8.64 -27.39 -33.56
N SER A 85 9.40 -26.51 -34.25
CA SER A 85 9.51 -25.11 -33.85
C SER A 85 8.18 -24.34 -33.97
N ARG A 86 7.31 -24.69 -34.93
CA ARG A 86 5.98 -24.07 -35.04
C ARG A 86 5.09 -24.48 -33.89
N ASP A 87 5.09 -25.75 -33.52
CA ASP A 87 4.28 -26.26 -32.41
C ASP A 87 4.67 -25.60 -31.08
N GLU A 88 5.96 -25.43 -30.82
CA GLU A 88 6.48 -24.68 -29.67
C GLU A 88 6.01 -23.22 -29.68
N LEU A 89 6.19 -22.52 -30.81
CA LEU A 89 5.75 -21.12 -30.94
C LEU A 89 4.23 -20.96 -30.76
N ILE A 90 3.44 -21.90 -31.28
CA ILE A 90 1.98 -21.88 -31.11
C ILE A 90 1.61 -22.14 -29.64
N ALA A 91 2.25 -23.09 -28.98
CA ALA A 91 2.01 -23.39 -27.58
C ALA A 91 2.34 -22.18 -26.67
N ASP A 92 3.45 -21.50 -26.94
CA ASP A 92 3.85 -20.29 -26.22
C ASP A 92 2.84 -19.16 -26.44
N LEU A 93 2.40 -18.93 -27.68
CA LEU A 93 1.40 -17.91 -28.00
C LEU A 93 0.05 -18.20 -27.32
N ILE A 94 -0.40 -19.46 -27.30
CA ILE A 94 -1.64 -19.85 -26.62
C ILE A 94 -1.51 -19.61 -25.10
N THR A 95 -0.36 -19.93 -24.52
CA THR A 95 -0.11 -19.74 -23.08
C THR A 95 -0.16 -18.25 -22.74
N GLN A 96 0.55 -17.41 -23.51
CA GLN A 96 0.54 -15.96 -23.32
C GLN A 96 -0.86 -15.35 -23.52
N ALA A 97 -1.62 -15.82 -24.51
CA ALA A 97 -2.99 -15.35 -24.74
C ALA A 97 -3.93 -15.71 -23.58
N LYS A 98 -3.78 -16.90 -22.98
CA LYS A 98 -4.55 -17.31 -21.79
C LYS A 98 -4.17 -16.48 -20.56
N ASP A 99 -2.89 -16.20 -20.37
CA ASP A 99 -2.43 -15.35 -19.28
C ASP A 99 -2.99 -13.93 -19.43
N LEU A 100 -2.99 -13.38 -20.63
CA LEU A 100 -3.59 -12.08 -20.92
C LEU A 100 -5.10 -12.10 -20.63
N GLN A 101 -5.81 -13.15 -21.06
CA GLN A 101 -7.23 -13.32 -20.75
C GLN A 101 -7.51 -13.38 -19.24
N ARG A 102 -6.68 -14.09 -18.48
CA ARG A 102 -6.77 -14.13 -17.01
C ARG A 102 -6.58 -12.75 -16.41
N ARG A 103 -5.59 -11.98 -16.86
CA ARG A 103 -5.34 -10.60 -16.40
C ARG A 103 -6.52 -9.67 -16.68
N ILE A 104 -7.15 -9.79 -17.84
CA ILE A 104 -8.38 -9.04 -18.15
C ILE A 104 -9.49 -9.37 -17.15
N GLN A 105 -9.64 -10.64 -16.76
CA GLN A 105 -10.65 -11.06 -15.78
C GLN A 105 -10.33 -10.60 -14.36
N GLU A 106 -9.06 -10.38 -14.04
CA GLU A 106 -8.58 -9.86 -12.76
C GLU A 106 -8.70 -8.32 -12.65
N LEU A 107 -9.00 -7.62 -13.75
CA LEU A 107 -9.25 -6.19 -13.69
C LEU A 107 -10.46 -5.91 -12.78
N PRO A 108 -10.36 -4.87 -11.92
CA PRO A 108 -11.47 -4.47 -11.07
C PRO A 108 -12.67 -4.12 -11.96
N SER A 109 -13.80 -4.77 -11.70
CA SER A 109 -14.94 -4.68 -12.59
C SER A 109 -15.57 -3.29 -12.59
N THR A 110 -15.76 -2.74 -13.78
CA THR A 110 -16.55 -1.53 -14.04
C THR A 110 -18.04 -1.88 -14.16
N ASP A 111 -18.54 -2.76 -13.28
CA ASP A 111 -19.96 -3.19 -13.32
C ASP A 111 -20.91 -2.06 -12.87
N GLN A 112 -20.35 -1.03 -12.24
CA GLN A 112 -21.06 0.19 -11.86
C GLN A 112 -20.96 1.23 -12.97
N SER A 113 -22.07 1.92 -13.25
CA SER A 113 -22.02 3.09 -14.13
C SER A 113 -21.14 4.18 -13.53
N ASP A 114 -20.61 5.06 -14.38
CA ASP A 114 -19.79 6.18 -13.95
C ASP A 114 -20.52 7.04 -12.89
N GLU A 115 -21.84 7.23 -13.04
CA GLU A 115 -22.65 7.95 -12.05
C GLU A 115 -22.68 7.25 -10.68
N ALA A 116 -22.81 5.92 -10.65
CA ALA A 116 -22.80 5.16 -9.39
C ALA A 116 -21.41 5.21 -8.72
N GLN A 117 -20.33 5.22 -9.50
CA GLN A 117 -18.97 5.40 -8.96
C GLN A 117 -18.76 6.81 -8.39
N ILE A 118 -19.27 7.84 -9.07
CA ILE A 118 -19.22 9.24 -8.60
C ILE A 118 -20.01 9.39 -7.31
N GLU A 119 -21.20 8.80 -7.21
CA GLU A 119 -22.00 8.82 -5.98
C GLU A 119 -21.29 8.10 -4.83
N ALA A 120 -20.73 6.91 -5.09
CA ALA A 120 -19.94 6.18 -4.10
C ALA A 120 -18.70 6.96 -3.64
N LEU A 121 -18.03 7.69 -4.54
CA LEU A 121 -16.93 8.59 -4.21
C LEU A 121 -17.39 9.75 -3.32
N ALA A 122 -18.52 10.38 -3.65
CA ALA A 122 -19.06 11.49 -2.87
C ALA A 122 -19.49 11.07 -1.45
N ASP A 123 -20.07 9.87 -1.32
CA ASP A 123 -20.40 9.28 -0.03
C ASP A 123 -19.15 8.99 0.80
N LEU A 124 -18.15 8.39 0.17
CA LEU A 124 -16.86 8.11 0.81
C LEU A 124 -16.11 9.38 1.23
N GLU A 125 -16.17 10.45 0.43
CA GLU A 125 -15.62 11.75 0.79
C GLU A 125 -16.31 12.35 2.02
N ARG A 126 -17.63 12.20 2.12
CA ARG A 126 -18.42 12.63 3.28
C ARG A 126 -18.01 11.87 4.53
N ASP A 127 -17.92 10.54 4.44
CA ASP A 127 -17.49 9.68 5.55
C ASP A 127 -16.07 10.01 6.01
N LEU A 128 -15.16 10.27 5.07
CA LEU A 128 -13.80 10.71 5.38
C LEU A 128 -13.79 12.08 6.07
N HIS A 129 -14.66 13.00 5.66
CA HIS A 129 -14.74 14.32 6.25
C HIS A 129 -15.24 14.25 7.70
N GLU A 130 -16.32 13.51 7.95
CA GLU A 130 -16.85 13.25 9.29
C GLU A 130 -15.81 12.58 10.18
N ALA A 131 -15.18 11.51 9.69
CA ALA A 131 -14.15 10.80 10.45
C ALA A 131 -12.94 11.69 10.80
N ASN A 132 -12.55 12.58 9.89
CA ASN A 132 -11.48 13.53 10.13
C ASN A 132 -11.87 14.62 11.14
N GLN A 133 -13.14 15.04 11.17
CA GLN A 133 -13.65 15.98 12.16
C GLN A 133 -13.63 15.36 13.55
N ASP A 134 -14.14 14.14 13.69
CA ASP A 134 -14.13 13.39 14.94
C ASP A 134 -12.71 13.18 15.46
N TYR A 135 -11.79 12.83 14.56
CA TYR A 135 -10.38 12.70 14.89
C TYR A 135 -9.77 14.00 15.42
N LYS A 136 -10.03 15.14 14.75
CA LYS A 136 -9.55 16.46 15.19
C LYS A 136 -10.13 16.84 16.55
N GLN A 137 -11.40 16.57 16.78
CA GLN A 137 -12.05 16.84 18.05
C GLN A 137 -11.41 16.02 19.18
N ALA A 138 -11.26 14.70 18.99
CA ALA A 138 -10.62 13.82 19.97
C ALA A 138 -9.18 14.27 20.29
N LEU A 139 -8.43 14.73 19.29
CA LEU A 139 -7.08 15.25 19.48
C LEU A 139 -7.08 16.54 20.31
N SER A 140 -7.99 17.47 20.05
CA SER A 140 -8.13 18.70 20.82
C SER A 140 -8.52 18.44 22.28
N GLU A 141 -9.45 17.51 22.52
CA GLU A 141 -9.85 17.10 23.87
C GLU A 141 -8.71 16.45 24.63
N THR A 142 -7.92 15.61 23.96
CA THR A 142 -6.74 15.00 24.56
C THR A 142 -5.67 16.04 24.86
N GLY A 143 -5.46 17.01 23.96
CA GLY A 143 -4.55 18.13 24.16
C GLY A 143 -4.92 18.98 25.37
N THR A 144 -6.20 19.35 25.52
CA THR A 144 -6.68 20.12 26.67
C THR A 144 -6.54 19.32 27.97
N LYS A 145 -6.95 18.05 27.98
CA LYS A 145 -6.75 17.16 29.15
C LYS A 145 -5.28 17.06 29.54
N SER A 146 -4.37 16.91 28.58
CA SER A 146 -2.93 16.86 28.81
C SER A 146 -2.41 18.14 29.47
N ILE A 147 -2.78 19.31 28.95
CA ILE A 147 -2.40 20.62 29.54
C ILE A 147 -2.91 20.73 30.97
N LEU A 148 -4.19 20.42 31.22
CA LEU A 148 -4.78 20.48 32.56
C LEU A 148 -4.08 19.52 33.54
N THR A 149 -3.72 18.31 33.10
CA THR A 149 -2.98 17.37 33.93
C THR A 149 -1.57 17.88 34.26
N LYS A 150 -0.87 18.46 33.29
CA LYS A 150 0.44 19.07 33.49
C LYS A 150 0.36 20.22 34.51
N ASP A 151 -0.59 21.13 34.35
CA ASP A 151 -0.78 22.26 35.27
C ASP A 151 -1.11 21.80 36.68
N ARG A 152 -1.96 20.77 36.82
CA ARG A 152 -2.27 20.17 38.12
C ARG A 152 -1.03 19.59 38.78
N LEU A 153 -0.22 18.83 38.05
CA LEU A 153 1.00 18.24 38.56
C LEU A 153 2.03 19.30 38.96
N SER A 154 2.19 20.36 38.17
CA SER A 154 3.06 21.50 38.51
C SER A 154 2.65 22.15 39.83
N ARG A 155 1.35 22.44 40.02
CA ARG A 155 0.87 23.02 41.29
C ARG A 155 1.10 22.09 42.48
N GLN A 156 0.86 20.79 42.32
CA GLN A 156 1.15 19.82 43.38
C GLN A 156 2.64 19.80 43.74
N LEU A 157 3.53 19.92 42.74
CA LEU A 157 4.95 20.02 42.98
C LEU A 157 5.30 21.30 43.77
N ASP A 158 4.77 22.45 43.36
CA ASP A 158 5.00 23.73 44.05
C ASP A 158 4.50 23.70 45.50
N ASP A 159 3.31 23.13 45.74
CA ASP A 159 2.73 22.96 47.08
C ASP A 159 3.62 22.07 47.96
N THR A 160 4.11 20.94 47.42
CA THR A 160 5.02 20.06 48.18
C THR A 160 6.35 20.72 48.49
N LEU A 161 6.90 21.50 47.55
CA LEU A 161 8.14 22.25 47.76
C LEU A 161 7.96 23.34 48.82
N ALA A 162 6.84 24.08 48.79
CA ALA A 162 6.52 25.09 49.78
C ALA A 162 6.41 24.47 51.18
N ARG A 163 5.74 23.32 51.31
CA ARG A 163 5.62 22.58 52.56
C ARG A 163 6.99 22.15 53.09
N LEU A 164 7.83 21.53 52.26
CA LEU A 164 9.18 21.11 52.67
C LEU A 164 10.05 22.30 53.09
N CYS A 165 9.92 23.45 52.40
CA CYS A 165 10.61 24.68 52.79
C CYS A 165 10.16 25.19 54.16
N SER A 166 8.86 25.16 54.46
CA SER A 166 8.33 25.52 55.79
C SER A 166 8.84 24.57 56.87
N GLU A 167 8.72 23.26 56.66
CA GLU A 167 9.18 22.23 57.61
C GLU A 167 10.69 22.38 57.89
N ARG A 168 11.49 22.67 56.86
CA ARG A 168 12.93 22.94 57.04
C ARG A 168 13.19 24.23 57.81
N GLN A 169 12.41 25.28 57.57
CA GLN A 169 12.57 26.56 58.26
C GLN A 169 12.18 26.45 59.74
N GLU A 170 11.13 25.70 60.05
CA GLU A 170 10.71 25.37 61.41
C GLU A 170 11.76 24.53 62.15
N ALA A 171 12.33 23.52 61.48
CA ALA A 171 13.42 22.73 62.06
C ALA A 171 14.65 23.59 62.38
N ARG A 172 14.98 24.55 61.50
CA ARG A 172 16.08 25.50 61.72
C ARG A 172 15.81 26.45 62.89
N SER A 173 14.62 27.03 62.97
CA SER A 173 14.27 27.92 64.09
C SER A 173 14.21 27.17 65.42
N ALA A 174 13.84 25.89 65.43
CA ALA A 174 13.91 25.05 66.62
C ALA A 174 15.34 24.74 67.08
N LEU A 175 16.30 24.67 66.16
CA LEU A 175 17.73 24.52 66.44
C LEU A 175 18.39 25.81 66.95
N ASP A 176 17.95 26.97 66.46
CA ASP A 176 18.42 28.30 66.90
C ASP A 176 17.76 28.78 68.20
N ALA A 177 16.76 28.06 68.72
CA ALA A 177 16.19 28.35 70.03
C ALA A 177 17.22 28.04 71.14
N PRO A 178 17.58 29.02 72.00
CA PRO A 178 18.66 28.84 72.97
C PRO A 178 18.36 27.70 73.94
N GLY A 179 19.29 26.73 73.98
CA GLY A 179 19.15 25.49 74.72
C GLY A 179 18.88 25.68 76.21
N LYS A 180 17.78 25.10 76.69
CA LYS A 180 17.71 24.58 78.06
C LYS A 180 18.55 23.29 78.11
N PHE A 181 19.85 23.42 78.30
CA PHE A 181 20.66 22.32 78.78
C PHE A 181 20.35 22.14 80.28
N PRO A 182 19.87 20.97 80.73
CA PRO A 182 19.80 20.70 82.15
C PRO A 182 21.23 20.46 82.65
N VAL A 183 21.81 21.49 83.27
CA VAL A 183 23.02 21.33 84.09
C VAL A 183 22.56 20.96 85.49
N THR A 184 22.85 19.70 85.84
CA THR A 184 22.92 19.04 87.17
C THR A 184 22.16 19.66 88.33
#